data_AF-M0MFI3-F1
#
_entry.id   AF-M0MFI3-F1
#
_cell.length_a   1.000
_cell.length_b   1.000
_cell.length_c   1.000
_cell.angle_alpha   90.00
_cell.angle_beta   90.00
_cell.angle_gamma   90.00
#
_symmetry.space_group_name_H-M   'P 1'
#
loop_
_entity.id
_entity.type
_entity.pdbx_description
1 polymer ?
#
loop_
_entity_poly.entity_id
_entity_poly.type
_entity_poly.pdbx_seq_one_letter_code
_entity_poly.pdbx_strand_id
1 'polypeptide(L)'
;MGSEQTFIEDGMQRTQIDEFFGDELERAGYGGMELAKTPMGTQIVLRAEKPGMVIGKGGKNIRKITTQLEERFDLDDPQIDVQEVDEPDLNAQIVADRLGNALERGWYFRKAGHTTIDRIMDAGARGAEITLNGKVTGARSRNEKFNRGYIKHNGEPAQSIVDRGDGVAVMKLGTIGVTVKIIPPDAELPDDFRIQEDVDTSVLEPEEVEGDDVEELLSGDGEEPVAGPEESDSEEDFEVTETPPEGEAETTEAGAEEIIEEEIEAEQGAAETAPDESVEASEDIDEELSEETDAAAEAILDEMDDAEADSDLTAIDGVGDAKADALVEAGFESVAAVRAASEDDLAEAEGVGPAFAERIKEGAEDLGGGDA
;
A
#
# COMPACT_ATOMS: atom_id res chain seq x y z
N MET A 1 -34.93 -15.57 -8.48
CA MET A 1 -34.76 -14.26 -9.16
C MET A 1 -34.60 -13.10 -8.17
N GLY A 2 -35.47 -12.89 -7.18
CA GLY A 2 -35.27 -11.78 -6.22
C GLY A 2 -34.04 -11.93 -5.32
N SER A 3 -33.81 -13.12 -4.76
CA SER A 3 -32.69 -13.35 -3.83
C SER A 3 -31.31 -13.26 -4.48
N GLU A 4 -31.17 -13.69 -5.74
CA GLU A 4 -29.90 -13.63 -6.47
C GLU A 4 -29.55 -12.19 -6.84
N GLN A 5 -30.53 -11.40 -7.28
CA GLN A 5 -30.33 -9.99 -7.61
C GLN A 5 -29.95 -9.19 -6.36
N THR A 6 -30.67 -9.36 -5.25
CA THR A 6 -30.33 -8.71 -3.99
C THR A 6 -28.94 -9.10 -3.50
N PHE A 7 -28.55 -10.38 -3.62
CA PHE A 7 -27.20 -10.81 -3.25
C PHE A 7 -26.10 -10.12 -4.08
N ILE A 8 -26.32 -9.99 -5.40
CA ILE A 8 -25.38 -9.33 -6.31
C ILE A 8 -25.32 -7.82 -6.03
N GLU A 9 -26.47 -7.18 -5.81
CA GLU A 9 -26.56 -5.75 -5.46
C GLU A 9 -25.86 -5.47 -4.12
N ASP A 10 -26.09 -6.30 -3.10
CA ASP A 10 -25.44 -6.19 -1.80
C ASP A 10 -23.92 -6.39 -1.90
N GLY A 11 -23.48 -7.36 -2.73
CA GLY A 11 -22.07 -7.60 -2.99
C GLY A 11 -21.41 -6.42 -3.70
N MET A 12 -22.06 -5.87 -4.74
CA MET A 12 -21.57 -4.71 -5.47
C MET A 12 -21.48 -3.48 -4.56
N GLN A 13 -22.51 -3.23 -3.74
CA GLN A 13 -22.51 -2.13 -2.78
C GLN A 13 -21.37 -2.29 -1.76
N ARG A 14 -21.15 -3.51 -1.23
CA ARG A 14 -20.04 -3.80 -0.32
C ARG A 14 -18.68 -3.48 -0.95
N THR A 15 -18.44 -3.95 -2.18
CA THR A 15 -17.16 -3.69 -2.87
C THR A 15 -16.93 -2.21 -3.14
N GLN A 16 -17.96 -1.47 -3.56
CA GLN A 16 -17.83 -0.02 -3.79
C GLN A 16 -17.50 0.74 -2.50
N ILE A 17 -18.07 0.33 -1.38
CA ILE A 17 -17.78 0.94 -0.08
C ILE A 17 -16.35 0.58 0.36
N ASP A 18 -15.90 -0.65 0.13
CA ASP A 18 -14.54 -1.11 0.43
C ASP A 18 -13.49 -0.30 -0.35
N GLU A 19 -13.68 -0.12 -1.66
CA GLU A 19 -12.84 0.72 -2.51
C GLU A 19 -12.82 2.18 -2.02
N PHE A 20 -13.99 2.73 -1.69
CA PHE A 20 -14.09 4.10 -1.16
C PHE A 20 -13.32 4.29 0.15
N PHE A 21 -13.36 3.31 1.06
CA PHE A 21 -12.58 3.36 2.28
C PHE A 21 -11.08 3.22 2.03
N GLY A 22 -10.67 2.36 1.09
CA GLY A 22 -9.28 2.24 0.67
C GLY A 22 -8.70 3.60 0.23
N ASP A 23 -9.43 4.32 -0.62
CA ASP A 23 -9.00 5.62 -1.14
C ASP A 23 -9.00 6.73 -0.08
N GLU A 24 -10.09 6.89 0.70
CA GLU A 24 -10.21 8.01 1.66
C GLU A 24 -9.35 7.79 2.92
N LEU A 25 -9.10 6.53 3.30
CA LEU A 25 -8.41 6.16 4.55
C LEU A 25 -6.97 5.66 4.36
N GLU A 26 -6.38 5.85 3.18
CA GLU A 26 -4.99 5.45 2.89
C GLU A 26 -4.01 5.93 3.99
N ARG A 27 -4.17 7.19 4.43
CA ARG A 27 -3.34 7.79 5.49
C ARG A 27 -3.49 7.09 6.83
N ALA A 28 -4.69 6.59 7.14
CA ALA A 28 -5.01 5.92 8.40
C ALA A 28 -4.53 4.46 8.46
N GLY A 29 -4.17 3.88 7.31
CA GLY A 29 -3.81 2.48 7.17
C GLY A 29 -5.06 1.60 7.24
N TYR A 30 -5.77 1.49 6.11
CA TYR A 30 -6.97 0.68 5.98
C TYR A 30 -6.63 -0.82 5.97
N GLY A 31 -7.20 -1.59 6.89
CA GLY A 31 -6.97 -3.04 7.01
C GLY A 31 -8.13 -3.91 6.54
N GLY A 32 -9.24 -3.31 6.11
CA GLY A 32 -10.45 -3.99 5.69
C GLY A 32 -11.70 -3.56 6.47
N MET A 33 -12.85 -4.00 5.96
CA MET A 33 -14.15 -3.71 6.55
C MET A 33 -15.05 -4.94 6.66
N GLU A 34 -15.93 -4.91 7.65
CA GLU A 34 -17.06 -5.81 7.77
C GLU A 34 -18.36 -5.01 7.76
N LEU A 35 -19.29 -5.40 6.88
CA LEU A 35 -20.58 -4.77 6.73
C LEU A 35 -21.67 -5.72 7.20
N ALA A 36 -22.46 -5.29 8.18
CA ALA A 36 -23.61 -6.01 8.70
C ALA A 36 -24.88 -5.16 8.56
N LYS A 37 -25.81 -5.59 7.71
CA LYS A 37 -27.10 -4.93 7.54
C LYS A 37 -28.04 -5.34 8.69
N THR A 38 -28.49 -4.39 9.49
CA THR A 38 -29.49 -4.62 10.54
C THR A 38 -30.80 -3.92 10.19
N PRO A 39 -31.95 -4.35 10.75
CA PRO A 39 -33.22 -3.65 10.53
C PRO A 39 -33.25 -2.20 11.01
N MET A 40 -32.29 -1.79 11.84
CA MET A 40 -32.20 -0.42 12.39
C MET A 40 -31.20 0.46 11.63
N GLY A 41 -30.42 -0.11 10.70
CA GLY A 41 -29.38 0.59 9.96
C GLY A 41 -28.23 -0.32 9.57
N THR A 42 -27.29 0.20 8.79
CA THR A 42 -26.10 -0.54 8.36
C THR A 42 -24.96 -0.35 9.35
N GLN A 43 -24.49 -1.43 9.98
CA GLN A 43 -23.32 -1.39 10.86
C GLN A 43 -22.07 -1.72 10.06
N ILE A 44 -21.08 -0.83 10.08
CA ILE A 44 -19.80 -0.97 9.41
C ILE A 44 -18.72 -1.04 10.49
N VAL A 45 -18.02 -2.16 10.57
CA VAL A 45 -16.84 -2.32 11.42
C VAL A 45 -15.61 -2.14 10.55
N LEU A 46 -14.88 -1.06 10.81
CA LEU A 46 -13.68 -0.68 10.08
C LEU A 46 -12.45 -1.08 10.88
N ARG A 47 -11.50 -1.77 10.25
CA ARG A 47 -10.21 -2.11 10.86
C ARG A 47 -9.13 -1.16 10.34
N ALA A 48 -8.43 -0.47 11.23
CA ALA A 48 -7.39 0.49 10.85
C ALA A 48 -6.16 0.44 11.77
N GLU A 49 -4.97 0.77 11.23
CA GLU A 49 -3.74 0.93 12.02
C GLU A 49 -3.86 2.11 12.99
N LYS A 50 -4.47 3.22 12.54
CA LYS A 50 -4.57 4.46 13.33
C LYS A 50 -6.02 4.94 13.43
N PRO A 51 -6.81 4.42 14.38
CA PRO A 51 -8.22 4.79 14.57
C PRO A 51 -8.43 6.30 14.75
N GLY A 52 -7.49 6.98 15.43
CA GLY A 52 -7.57 8.42 15.66
C GLY A 52 -7.59 9.26 14.37
N MET A 53 -6.94 8.79 13.30
CA MET A 53 -6.93 9.50 12.02
C MET A 53 -8.23 9.27 11.24
N VAL A 54 -8.86 8.10 11.38
CA VAL A 54 -10.20 7.82 10.83
C VAL A 54 -11.24 8.74 11.46
N ILE A 55 -11.24 8.87 12.79
CA ILE A 55 -12.19 9.73 13.53
C ILE A 55 -11.96 11.21 13.18
N GLY A 56 -10.69 11.61 13.13
CA GLY A 56 -10.26 12.98 12.87
C GLY A 56 -10.51 13.93 14.05
N LYS A 57 -10.08 15.19 13.89
CA LYS A 57 -10.16 16.21 14.95
C LYS A 57 -11.62 16.49 15.33
N GLY A 58 -12.00 16.14 16.55
CA GLY A 58 -13.37 16.32 17.06
C GLY A 58 -14.43 15.50 16.31
N GLY A 59 -14.06 14.36 15.71
CA GLY A 59 -14.98 13.52 14.95
C GLY A 59 -15.46 14.15 13.64
N LYS A 60 -14.73 15.13 13.09
CA LYS A 60 -15.10 15.78 11.82
C LYS A 60 -15.00 14.81 10.65
N ASN A 61 -13.97 13.97 10.62
CA ASN A 61 -13.71 13.08 9.50
C ASN A 61 -14.73 11.94 9.43
N ILE A 62 -14.98 11.28 10.57
CA ILE A 62 -16.02 10.23 10.62
C ILE A 62 -17.41 10.76 10.23
N ARG A 63 -17.78 11.97 10.67
CA ARG A 63 -19.05 12.60 10.25
C ARG A 63 -19.11 12.88 8.75
N LYS A 64 -18.02 13.37 8.15
CA LYS A 64 -17.91 13.57 6.70
C LYS A 64 -18.11 12.25 5.96
N ILE A 65 -17.43 11.20 6.40
CA ILE A 65 -17.53 9.86 5.82
C ILE A 65 -18.96 9.32 5.96
N THR A 66 -19.59 9.42 7.14
CA THR A 66 -20.99 9.01 7.35
C THR A 66 -21.94 9.72 6.38
N THR A 67 -21.82 11.04 6.21
CA THR A 67 -22.65 11.78 5.24
C THR A 67 -22.39 11.33 3.81
N GLN A 68 -21.13 11.09 3.42
CA GLN A 68 -20.81 10.58 2.09
C GLN A 68 -21.37 9.17 1.86
N LEU A 69 -21.41 8.34 2.89
CA LEU A 69 -22.01 7.00 2.82
C LEU A 69 -23.53 7.05 2.62
N GLU A 70 -24.21 7.98 3.29
CA GLU A 70 -25.64 8.23 3.11
C GLU A 70 -25.95 8.78 1.71
N GLU A 71 -25.20 9.79 1.25
CA GLU A 71 -25.48 10.49 -0.01
C GLU A 71 -25.06 9.71 -1.26
N ARG A 72 -23.94 8.99 -1.21
CA ARG A 72 -23.34 8.33 -2.40
C ARG A 72 -23.80 6.89 -2.58
N PHE A 73 -24.05 6.18 -1.48
CA PHE A 73 -24.37 4.75 -1.50
C PHE A 73 -25.79 4.44 -0.99
N ASP A 74 -26.59 5.48 -0.70
CA ASP A 74 -27.98 5.38 -0.23
C ASP A 74 -28.13 4.39 0.94
N LEU A 75 -27.21 4.46 1.91
CA LEU A 75 -27.23 3.60 3.09
C LEU A 75 -28.21 4.13 4.14
N ASP A 76 -29.08 3.25 4.65
CA ASP A 76 -29.96 3.56 5.77
C ASP A 76 -29.16 3.65 7.09
N ASP A 77 -29.10 4.85 7.67
CA ASP A 77 -28.50 5.17 8.99
C ASP A 77 -27.17 4.44 9.26
N PRO A 78 -26.08 4.71 8.50
CA PRO A 78 -24.81 4.01 8.64
C PRO A 78 -24.13 4.30 9.98
N GLN A 79 -23.89 3.24 10.76
CA GLN A 79 -23.16 3.28 12.03
C GLN A 79 -21.74 2.74 11.81
N ILE A 80 -20.73 3.60 11.95
CA ILE A 80 -19.33 3.24 11.76
C ILE A 80 -18.68 2.99 13.12
N ASP A 81 -18.21 1.77 13.34
CA ASP A 81 -17.35 1.37 14.46
C ASP A 81 -15.92 1.20 13.97
N VAL A 82 -14.94 1.78 14.67
CA VAL A 82 -13.54 1.74 14.27
C VAL A 82 -12.76 0.90 15.27
N GLN A 83 -12.21 -0.20 14.80
CA GLN A 83 -11.39 -1.13 15.57
C GLN A 83 -9.93 -1.02 15.13
N GLU A 84 -9.04 -1.13 16.11
CA GLU A 84 -7.60 -1.16 15.88
C GLU A 84 -7.20 -2.56 15.39
N VAL A 85 -6.28 -2.64 14.44
CA VAL A 85 -5.67 -3.91 14.04
C VAL A 85 -4.59 -4.28 15.06
N ASP A 86 -4.67 -5.49 15.64
CA ASP A 86 -3.73 -5.95 16.67
C ASP A 86 -2.26 -5.89 16.17
N GLU A 87 -1.97 -6.57 15.07
CA GLU A 87 -0.66 -6.54 14.40
C GLU A 87 -0.78 -6.02 12.95
N PRO A 88 -0.55 -4.71 12.70
CA PRO A 88 -0.68 -4.13 11.37
C PRO A 88 0.39 -4.63 10.38
N ASP A 89 1.48 -5.22 10.87
CA ASP A 89 2.55 -5.81 10.05
C ASP A 89 2.20 -7.18 9.48
N LEU A 90 1.14 -7.83 9.97
CA LEU A 90 0.61 -9.10 9.45
C LEU A 90 -0.50 -8.89 8.41
N ASN A 91 -1.05 -7.68 8.30
CA ASN A 91 -2.07 -7.33 7.32
C ASN A 91 -1.42 -6.88 6.00
N ALA A 92 -1.65 -7.62 4.92
CA ALA A 92 -0.96 -7.39 3.66
C ALA A 92 -1.35 -6.05 3.00
N GLN A 93 -2.60 -5.60 3.15
CA GLN A 93 -3.07 -4.34 2.57
C GLN A 93 -2.39 -3.13 3.21
N ILE A 94 -2.41 -3.06 4.55
CA ILE A 94 -1.75 -1.98 5.30
C ILE A 94 -0.26 -1.90 4.96
N VAL A 95 0.41 -3.06 4.83
CA VAL A 95 1.82 -3.11 4.49
C VAL A 95 2.08 -2.65 3.05
N ALA A 96 1.22 -3.01 2.09
CA ALA A 96 1.31 -2.57 0.70
C ALA A 96 1.20 -1.04 0.59
N ASP A 97 0.19 -0.45 1.23
CA ASP A 97 -0.04 1.00 1.23
C ASP A 97 1.11 1.73 1.93
N ARG A 98 1.61 1.19 3.05
CA ARG A 98 2.73 1.76 3.78
C ARG A 98 4.02 1.75 2.95
N LEU A 99 4.27 0.67 2.22
CA LEU A 99 5.42 0.56 1.32
C LEU A 99 5.27 1.51 0.13
N GLY A 100 4.06 1.64 -0.44
CA GLY A 100 3.75 2.63 -1.48
C GLY A 100 4.08 4.05 -1.01
N ASN A 101 3.53 4.45 0.13
CA ASN A 101 3.81 5.73 0.78
C ASN A 101 5.31 5.93 1.11
N ALA A 102 6.07 4.88 1.41
CA ALA A 102 7.51 5.00 1.62
C ALA A 102 8.28 5.28 0.32
N LEU A 103 7.88 4.63 -0.77
CA LEU A 103 8.42 4.86 -2.10
C LEU A 103 8.12 6.29 -2.57
N GLU A 104 6.89 6.78 -2.39
CA GLU A 104 6.50 8.16 -2.73
C GLU A 104 7.30 9.22 -1.97
N ARG A 105 7.65 8.94 -0.70
CA ARG A 105 8.55 9.76 0.10
C ARG A 105 10.02 9.72 -0.35
N GLY A 106 10.34 8.98 -1.41
CA GLY A 106 11.67 8.92 -2.01
C GLY A 106 12.61 7.92 -1.35
N TRP A 107 12.09 6.94 -0.60
CA TRP A 107 12.94 5.87 -0.07
C TRP A 107 13.44 4.97 -1.20
N TYR A 108 14.73 4.60 -1.18
CA TYR A 108 15.28 3.69 -2.16
C TYR A 108 14.63 2.31 -2.07
N PHE A 109 14.11 1.82 -3.21
CA PHE A 109 13.24 0.64 -3.27
C PHE A 109 13.82 -0.62 -2.61
N ARG A 110 15.13 -0.89 -2.74
CA ARG A 110 15.76 -2.06 -2.08
C ARG A 110 15.75 -1.92 -0.57
N LYS A 111 16.04 -0.72 -0.07
CA LYS A 111 16.03 -0.45 1.36
C LYS A 111 14.62 -0.55 1.92
N ALA A 112 13.65 0.03 1.22
CA ALA A 112 12.23 -0.04 1.60
C ALA A 112 11.72 -1.48 1.59
N GLY A 113 12.02 -2.26 0.54
CA GLY A 113 11.65 -3.67 0.41
C GLY A 113 12.24 -4.54 1.52
N HIS A 114 13.56 -4.50 1.72
CA HIS A 114 14.20 -5.29 2.78
C HIS A 114 13.73 -4.91 4.18
N THR A 115 13.63 -3.61 4.49
CA THR A 115 13.14 -3.16 5.80
C THR A 115 11.70 -3.63 6.06
N THR A 116 10.87 -3.65 5.02
CA THR A 116 9.47 -4.07 5.15
C THR A 116 9.36 -5.57 5.34
N ILE A 117 10.10 -6.38 4.57
CA ILE A 117 10.14 -7.84 4.76
C ILE A 117 10.70 -8.22 6.14
N ASP A 118 11.77 -7.57 6.58
CA ASP A 118 12.34 -7.80 7.90
C ASP A 118 11.28 -7.56 8.98
N ARG A 119 10.53 -6.45 8.88
CA ARG A 119 9.45 -6.14 9.83
C ARG A 119 8.32 -7.19 9.82
N ILE A 120 7.89 -7.67 8.64
CA ILE A 120 6.84 -8.71 8.55
C ILE A 120 7.32 -10.02 9.20
N MET A 121 8.58 -10.41 8.94
CA MET A 121 9.16 -11.62 9.55
C MET A 121 9.34 -11.46 11.07
N ASP A 122 9.72 -10.26 11.54
CA ASP A 122 9.86 -9.94 12.97
C ASP A 122 8.51 -9.96 13.70
N ALA A 123 7.41 -9.62 13.01
CA ALA A 123 6.04 -9.75 13.51
C ALA A 123 5.57 -11.22 13.62
N GLY A 124 6.37 -12.17 13.14
CA GLY A 124 6.13 -13.61 13.30
C GLY A 124 5.48 -14.28 12.10
N ALA A 125 5.41 -13.64 10.93
CA ALA A 125 4.91 -14.29 9.72
C ALA A 125 5.71 -15.56 9.37
N ARG A 126 5.03 -16.60 8.88
CA ARG A 126 5.71 -17.82 8.36
C ARG A 126 6.50 -17.54 7.09
N GLY A 127 6.04 -16.58 6.30
CA GLY A 127 6.73 -16.07 5.12
C GLY A 127 6.06 -14.87 4.50
N ALA A 128 6.83 -14.12 3.72
CA ALA A 128 6.39 -12.90 3.06
C ALA A 128 7.09 -12.69 1.71
N GLU A 129 6.33 -12.26 0.71
CA GLU A 129 6.81 -11.89 -0.63
C GLU A 129 6.31 -10.49 -0.96
N ILE A 130 7.22 -9.63 -1.39
CA ILE A 130 6.92 -8.30 -1.90
C ILE A 130 7.40 -8.25 -3.34
N THR A 131 6.50 -7.91 -4.26
CA THR A 131 6.81 -7.69 -5.67
C THR A 131 6.58 -6.22 -6.01
N LEU A 132 7.61 -5.55 -6.52
CA LEU A 132 7.53 -4.19 -7.04
C LEU A 132 7.57 -4.24 -8.57
N ASN A 133 6.53 -3.71 -9.20
CA ASN A 133 6.36 -3.68 -10.65
C ASN A 133 6.32 -2.25 -11.15
N GLY A 134 7.29 -1.83 -11.97
CA GLY A 134 7.21 -0.50 -12.59
C GLY A 134 8.57 0.10 -12.94
N LYS A 135 8.60 1.42 -13.09
CA LYS A 135 9.81 2.19 -13.42
C LYS A 135 10.60 2.54 -12.15
N VAL A 136 11.28 1.53 -11.59
CA VAL A 136 11.90 1.63 -10.25
C VAL A 136 13.23 2.42 -10.24
N THR A 137 14.03 2.33 -11.31
CA THR A 137 15.38 2.97 -11.36
C THR A 137 15.63 3.74 -12.66
N GLY A 138 14.83 3.53 -13.70
CA GLY A 138 15.01 4.20 -14.99
C GLY A 138 13.75 4.12 -15.84
N ALA A 139 13.87 4.53 -17.11
CA ALA A 139 12.72 4.60 -18.03
C ALA A 139 12.09 3.24 -18.36
N ARG A 140 12.88 2.15 -18.28
CA ARG A 140 12.40 0.78 -18.52
C ARG A 140 11.82 0.17 -17.24
N SER A 141 10.65 -0.45 -17.37
CA SER A 141 10.02 -1.18 -16.27
C SER A 141 10.85 -2.41 -15.86
N ARG A 142 10.84 -2.71 -14.57
CA ARG A 142 11.44 -3.89 -13.95
C ARG A 142 10.48 -4.48 -12.93
N ASN A 143 10.61 -5.79 -12.71
CA ASN A 143 9.94 -6.50 -11.63
C ASN A 143 11.03 -6.90 -10.63
N GLU A 144 10.97 -6.35 -9.42
CA GLU A 144 11.88 -6.69 -8.33
C GLU A 144 11.08 -7.48 -7.28
N LYS A 145 11.57 -8.65 -6.92
CA LYS A 145 10.96 -9.50 -5.89
C LYS A 145 11.86 -9.58 -4.67
N PHE A 146 11.26 -9.40 -3.52
CA PHE A 146 11.87 -9.66 -2.22
C PHE A 146 11.06 -10.79 -1.58
N ASN A 147 11.72 -11.85 -1.13
CA ASN A 147 11.06 -12.99 -0.49
C ASN A 147 11.82 -13.41 0.77
N ARG A 148 11.07 -13.83 1.79
CA ARG A 148 11.61 -14.53 2.97
C ARG A 148 10.60 -15.53 3.52
N GLY A 149 11.13 -16.54 4.20
CA GLY A 149 10.32 -17.60 4.81
C GLY A 149 9.67 -18.49 3.76
N TYR A 150 8.46 -18.95 4.07
CA TYR A 150 7.72 -19.93 3.26
C TYR A 150 6.44 -19.34 2.67
N ILE A 151 6.21 -19.55 1.37
CA ILE A 151 5.02 -19.05 0.66
C ILE A 151 4.45 -20.11 -0.27
N LYS A 152 3.13 -20.24 -0.27
CA LYS A 152 2.37 -21.07 -1.21
C LYS A 152 1.94 -20.24 -2.41
N HIS A 153 2.13 -20.79 -3.60
CA HIS A 153 1.72 -20.15 -4.85
C HIS A 153 0.55 -20.84 -5.56
N ASN A 154 0.24 -22.09 -5.22
CA ASN A 154 -0.71 -22.92 -5.95
C ASN A 154 -1.78 -23.54 -5.02
N GLY A 155 -2.94 -23.85 -5.61
CA GLY A 155 -4.04 -24.57 -4.96
C GLY A 155 -4.94 -23.70 -4.07
N GLU A 156 -5.87 -24.35 -3.39
CA GLU A 156 -6.76 -23.72 -2.39
C GLU A 156 -6.00 -23.03 -1.24
N PRO A 157 -4.88 -23.56 -0.72
CA PRO A 157 -4.11 -22.89 0.34
C PRO A 157 -3.60 -21.50 -0.07
N ALA A 158 -3.31 -21.29 -1.35
CA ALA A 158 -2.83 -20.00 -1.84
C ALA A 158 -3.94 -18.92 -1.86
N GLN A 159 -5.22 -19.32 -1.87
CA GLN A 159 -6.36 -18.38 -1.88
C GLN A 159 -6.93 -18.16 -0.48
N SER A 160 -6.91 -19.19 0.36
CA SER A 160 -7.53 -19.15 1.69
C SER A 160 -6.58 -18.74 2.81
N ILE A 161 -5.29 -19.09 2.71
CA ILE A 161 -4.31 -18.89 3.79
C ILE A 161 -3.42 -17.67 3.54
N VAL A 162 -3.05 -17.43 2.28
CA VAL A 162 -2.15 -16.32 1.93
C VAL A 162 -2.95 -15.03 1.90
N ASP A 163 -2.63 -14.11 2.81
CA ASP A 163 -3.15 -12.76 2.75
C ASP A 163 -2.43 -11.99 1.64
N ARG A 164 -3.20 -11.27 0.81
CA ARG A 164 -2.70 -10.55 -0.35
C ARG A 164 -3.20 -9.11 -0.31
N GLY A 165 -2.26 -8.17 -0.36
CA GLY A 165 -2.51 -6.75 -0.50
C GLY A 165 -1.86 -6.20 -1.77
N ASP A 166 -2.57 -5.31 -2.44
CA ASP A 166 -2.07 -4.59 -3.61
C ASP A 166 -2.13 -3.09 -3.31
N GLY A 167 -1.05 -2.39 -3.60
CA GLY A 167 -0.88 -0.96 -3.36
C GLY A 167 -0.24 -0.27 -4.55
N VAL A 168 -0.41 1.04 -4.62
CA VAL A 168 0.05 1.86 -5.74
C VAL A 168 0.94 2.97 -5.21
N ALA A 169 2.09 3.20 -5.84
CA ALA A 169 2.97 4.32 -5.55
C ALA A 169 3.07 5.22 -6.78
N VAL A 170 2.67 6.47 -6.64
CA VAL A 170 2.74 7.48 -7.71
C VAL A 170 4.07 8.23 -7.62
N MET A 171 4.95 8.00 -8.58
CA MET A 171 6.24 8.69 -8.69
C MET A 171 6.27 9.61 -9.91
N LYS A 172 7.26 10.52 -9.95
CA LYS A 172 7.46 11.44 -11.09
C LYS A 172 7.61 10.74 -12.44
N LEU A 173 8.23 9.56 -12.48
CA LEU A 173 8.45 8.81 -13.73
C LEU A 173 7.23 7.96 -14.15
N GLY A 174 6.21 7.89 -13.30
CA GLY A 174 5.02 7.06 -13.45
C GLY A 174 4.72 6.24 -12.20
N THR A 175 3.85 5.25 -12.34
CA THR A 175 3.33 4.44 -11.23
C THR A 175 4.14 3.16 -11.02
N ILE A 176 4.33 2.79 -9.76
CA ILE A 176 4.88 1.50 -9.33
C ILE A 176 3.78 0.74 -8.60
N GLY A 177 3.50 -0.48 -9.05
CA GLY A 177 2.63 -1.41 -8.35
C GLY A 177 3.38 -2.16 -7.26
N VAL A 178 2.79 -2.26 -6.08
CA VAL A 178 3.30 -2.96 -4.92
C VAL A 178 2.35 -4.11 -4.61
N THR A 179 2.81 -5.35 -4.75
CA THR A 179 2.04 -6.53 -4.35
C THR A 179 2.72 -7.18 -3.15
N VAL A 180 1.99 -7.36 -2.06
CA VAL A 180 2.47 -7.99 -0.83
C VAL A 180 1.67 -9.26 -0.60
N LYS A 181 2.37 -10.35 -0.27
CA LYS A 181 1.78 -11.63 0.15
C LYS A 181 2.36 -12.02 1.49
N ILE A 182 1.52 -12.39 2.45
CA ILE A 182 1.92 -12.76 3.80
C ILE A 182 1.23 -14.08 4.18
N ILE A 183 1.97 -14.99 4.79
CA ILE A 183 1.40 -16.15 5.48
C ILE A 183 1.43 -15.87 6.98
N PRO A 184 0.27 -15.83 7.65
CA PRO A 184 0.20 -15.56 9.07
C PRO A 184 0.84 -16.70 9.90
N PRO A 185 1.28 -16.42 11.15
CA PRO A 185 1.96 -17.39 12.02
C PRO A 185 1.16 -18.67 12.28
N ASP A 186 -0.15 -18.54 12.45
CA ASP A 186 -1.10 -19.56 12.87
C ASP A 186 -1.68 -20.39 11.71
N ALA A 187 -1.28 -20.10 10.48
CA ALA A 187 -1.69 -20.83 9.29
C ALA A 187 -1.35 -22.34 9.35
N GLU A 188 -2.37 -23.19 9.36
CA GLU A 188 -2.21 -24.64 9.21
C GLU A 188 -2.16 -25.01 7.73
N LEU A 189 -1.02 -25.55 7.28
CA LEU A 189 -0.86 -26.02 5.91
C LEU A 189 -1.31 -27.47 5.82
N PRO A 190 -1.95 -27.90 4.71
CA PRO A 190 -2.39 -29.28 4.55
C PRO A 190 -1.22 -30.29 4.57
N ASP A 191 -0.01 -29.82 4.26
CA ASP A 191 1.23 -30.58 4.31
C ASP A 191 1.94 -30.55 5.69
N ASP A 192 1.42 -29.82 6.68
CA ASP A 192 1.93 -29.76 8.06
C ASP A 192 1.17 -30.74 8.97
N PHE A 193 1.56 -32.02 8.95
CA PHE A 193 0.98 -33.04 9.82
C PHE A 193 1.83 -33.27 11.07
N ARG A 194 1.17 -33.33 12.24
CA ARG A 194 1.81 -33.60 13.54
C ARG A 194 1.68 -35.07 13.88
N ILE A 195 2.79 -35.80 13.90
CA ILE A 195 2.82 -37.19 14.38
C ILE A 195 2.81 -37.16 15.91
N GLN A 196 1.81 -37.80 16.52
CA GLN A 196 1.75 -37.98 17.98
C GLN A 196 2.49 -39.27 18.34
N GLU A 197 3.63 -39.16 19.02
CA GLU A 197 4.49 -40.31 19.36
C GLU A 197 3.99 -41.10 20.59
N ASP A 198 3.12 -40.49 21.41
CA ASP A 198 2.64 -41.07 22.68
C ASP A 198 1.31 -41.84 22.55
N VAL A 199 0.85 -42.11 21.32
CA VAL A 199 -0.38 -42.87 21.11
C VAL A 199 -0.07 -44.36 21.14
N ASP A 200 -0.64 -45.09 22.10
CA ASP A 200 -0.53 -46.55 22.18
C ASP A 200 -1.10 -47.22 20.91
N THR A 201 -0.22 -47.62 19.99
CA THR A 201 -0.56 -48.29 18.73
C THR A 201 -0.87 -49.78 18.89
N SER A 202 -0.89 -50.30 20.12
CA SER A 202 -1.14 -51.71 20.45
C SER A 202 -2.52 -52.26 20.03
N VAL A 203 -3.44 -51.40 19.59
CA VAL A 203 -4.78 -51.78 19.09
C VAL A 203 -4.79 -51.98 17.56
N LEU A 204 -3.73 -51.56 16.86
CA LEU A 204 -3.63 -51.57 15.40
C LEU A 204 -2.64 -52.62 14.86
N GLU A 205 -2.22 -53.58 15.68
CA GLU A 205 -1.50 -54.75 15.15
C GLU A 205 -2.45 -55.51 14.22
N PRO A 206 -2.15 -55.60 12.90
CA PRO A 206 -2.87 -56.54 12.06
C PRO A 206 -2.58 -57.93 12.63
N GLU A 207 -3.61 -58.70 12.99
CA GLU A 207 -3.43 -60.10 13.35
C GLU A 207 -2.63 -60.76 12.22
N GLU A 208 -1.43 -61.28 12.55
CA GLU A 208 -0.65 -62.09 11.62
C GLU A 208 -1.52 -63.29 11.23
N VAL A 209 -2.19 -63.21 10.09
CA VAL A 209 -2.86 -64.36 9.49
C VAL A 209 -1.78 -65.40 9.18
N GLU A 210 -1.80 -66.50 9.94
CA GLU A 210 -0.90 -67.64 9.75
C GLU A 210 -1.00 -68.13 8.30
N GLY A 211 0.17 -68.31 7.66
CA GLY A 211 0.32 -68.43 6.20
C GLY A 211 -0.24 -69.68 5.51
N ASP A 212 -1.22 -70.38 6.10
CA ASP A 212 -1.88 -71.53 5.47
C ASP A 212 -3.17 -71.16 4.71
N ASP A 213 -3.83 -70.03 5.02
CA ASP A 213 -5.11 -69.66 4.38
C ASP A 213 -4.95 -68.91 3.03
N VAL A 214 -3.74 -68.40 2.72
CA VAL A 214 -3.52 -67.61 1.50
C VAL A 214 -3.42 -68.49 0.24
N GLU A 215 -2.92 -69.73 0.37
CA GLU A 215 -2.88 -70.69 -0.74
C GLU A 215 -4.25 -71.35 -1.03
N GLU A 216 -5.12 -71.46 -0.02
CA GLU A 216 -6.47 -72.03 -0.20
C GLU A 216 -7.42 -71.05 -0.93
N LEU A 217 -7.28 -69.74 -0.68
CA LEU A 217 -8.07 -68.70 -1.36
C LEU A 217 -7.72 -68.50 -2.85
N LEU A 218 -6.52 -68.90 -3.29
CA LEU A 218 -6.08 -68.80 -4.68
C LEU A 218 -6.42 -70.04 -5.53
N SER A 219 -6.93 -71.11 -4.91
CA SER A 219 -7.11 -72.44 -5.53
C SER A 219 -8.58 -72.83 -5.80
N GLY A 220 -9.55 -71.96 -5.50
CA GLY A 220 -10.98 -72.23 -5.60
C GLY A 220 -11.61 -71.81 -6.94
N ASP A 221 -11.78 -72.79 -7.84
CA ASP A 221 -12.62 -72.73 -9.04
C ASP A 221 -14.09 -72.43 -8.69
N GLY A 222 -14.82 -71.80 -9.62
CA GLY A 222 -16.03 -71.00 -9.35
C GLY A 222 -17.27 -71.72 -8.81
N GLU A 223 -18.16 -70.95 -8.15
CA GLU A 223 -19.57 -70.78 -8.53
C GLU A 223 -20.25 -69.66 -7.70
N GLU A 224 -20.97 -68.77 -8.37
CA GLU A 224 -21.81 -67.67 -7.85
C GLU A 224 -23.18 -68.16 -7.30
N PRO A 225 -24.17 -67.31 -6.92
CA PRO A 225 -24.19 -65.99 -6.25
C PRO A 225 -25.25 -65.92 -5.10
N VAL A 226 -25.23 -64.91 -4.21
CA VAL A 226 -26.50 -64.36 -3.67
C VAL A 226 -26.41 -62.91 -3.17
N ALA A 227 -27.04 -62.04 -3.96
CA ALA A 227 -27.96 -60.95 -3.61
C ALA A 227 -27.50 -59.79 -2.69
N GLY A 228 -27.33 -58.61 -3.32
CA GLY A 228 -27.36 -57.28 -2.69
C GLY A 228 -28.74 -56.86 -2.14
N PRO A 229 -28.94 -55.58 -1.76
CA PRO A 229 -29.08 -54.52 -2.78
C PRO A 229 -28.31 -53.22 -2.44
N GLU A 230 -27.66 -52.60 -3.45
CA GLU A 230 -28.09 -51.37 -4.19
C GLU A 230 -27.81 -50.09 -3.38
N GLU A 231 -27.21 -49.01 -3.88
CA GLU A 231 -26.89 -48.46 -5.21
C GLU A 231 -26.03 -47.19 -4.88
N SER A 232 -25.23 -46.51 -5.72
CA SER A 232 -25.21 -46.29 -7.16
C SER A 232 -23.90 -45.58 -7.55
N ASP A 233 -23.38 -45.95 -8.73
CA ASP A 233 -22.81 -45.11 -9.82
C ASP A 233 -21.49 -44.35 -9.58
N SER A 234 -20.35 -44.82 -10.15
CA SER A 234 -19.88 -44.77 -11.57
C SER A 234 -18.93 -43.58 -11.75
N GLU A 235 -17.77 -43.59 -12.41
CA GLU A 235 -17.07 -44.53 -13.30
C GLU A 235 -15.65 -43.94 -13.53
N GLU A 236 -14.65 -44.82 -13.72
CA GLU A 236 -13.52 -44.69 -14.68
C GLU A 236 -12.44 -43.57 -14.44
N ASP A 237 -11.12 -43.76 -14.52
CA ASP A 237 -10.29 -44.86 -15.03
C ASP A 237 -8.77 -44.59 -14.78
N PHE A 238 -7.94 -45.60 -15.06
CA PHE A 238 -6.50 -45.57 -15.44
C PHE A 238 -5.35 -45.71 -14.41
N GLU A 239 -5.00 -46.99 -14.19
CA GLU A 239 -3.69 -47.66 -14.38
C GLU A 239 -2.35 -46.97 -14.02
N VAL A 240 -1.66 -47.49 -12.98
CA VAL A 240 -0.20 -47.41 -12.82
C VAL A 240 0.37 -48.82 -13.02
N THR A 241 1.13 -48.98 -14.10
CA THR A 241 1.99 -50.14 -14.34
C THR A 241 3.39 -49.85 -13.80
N GLU A 242 3.85 -50.64 -12.83
CA GLU A 242 5.28 -50.79 -12.57
C GLU A 242 5.67 -52.26 -12.74
N THR A 243 6.65 -52.50 -13.61
CA THR A 243 7.48 -53.70 -13.60
C THR A 243 8.91 -53.27 -13.90
N PRO A 244 9.91 -53.72 -13.12
CA PRO A 244 11.30 -53.27 -13.25
C PRO A 244 12.08 -54.13 -14.26
N PRO A 245 13.22 -53.64 -14.75
CA PRO A 245 14.29 -54.56 -15.12
C PRO A 245 15.63 -54.26 -14.41
N GLU A 246 16.23 -55.35 -13.95
CA GLU A 246 17.62 -55.47 -13.51
C GLU A 246 18.61 -55.29 -14.69
N GLY A 247 19.81 -54.78 -14.39
CA GLY A 247 21.05 -55.40 -14.88
C GLY A 247 21.96 -54.61 -15.84
N GLU A 248 23.14 -54.27 -15.31
CA GLU A 248 24.49 -54.24 -15.93
C GLU A 248 25.00 -52.98 -16.69
N ALA A 249 25.85 -52.23 -15.96
CA ALA A 249 27.21 -51.77 -16.27
C ALA A 249 27.56 -51.12 -17.63
N GLU A 250 28.00 -49.86 -17.59
CA GLU A 250 29.30 -49.42 -18.16
C GLU A 250 29.72 -48.02 -17.67
N THR A 251 31.03 -47.86 -17.51
CA THR A 251 31.79 -46.70 -17.02
C THR A 251 32.08 -45.65 -18.10
N THR A 252 32.14 -44.36 -17.74
CA THR A 252 33.12 -43.31 -18.17
C THR A 252 32.72 -41.97 -17.51
N GLU A 253 33.48 -41.40 -16.58
CA GLU A 253 34.62 -40.45 -16.74
C GLU A 253 34.24 -39.01 -17.14
N ALA A 254 34.68 -38.09 -16.27
CA ALA A 254 35.12 -36.70 -16.51
C ALA A 254 34.10 -35.54 -16.64
N GLY A 255 34.38 -34.48 -15.88
CA GLY A 255 33.96 -33.11 -16.21
C GLY A 255 33.64 -32.21 -15.01
N ALA A 256 34.66 -31.76 -14.29
CA ALA A 256 34.59 -30.64 -13.35
C ALA A 256 34.80 -29.30 -14.09
N GLU A 257 34.45 -28.20 -13.41
CA GLU A 257 34.75 -26.78 -13.71
C GLU A 257 33.79 -26.13 -14.74
N GLU A 258 33.29 -24.90 -14.58
CA GLU A 258 34.00 -23.70 -14.12
C GLU A 258 33.00 -22.60 -13.66
N ILE A 259 33.46 -21.83 -12.67
CA ILE A 259 32.84 -20.64 -12.08
C ILE A 259 33.27 -19.46 -12.95
N ILE A 260 32.35 -18.58 -13.37
CA ILE A 260 32.71 -17.30 -13.98
C ILE A 260 32.22 -16.16 -13.09
N GLU A 261 33.17 -15.59 -12.36
CA GLU A 261 33.14 -14.23 -11.84
C GLU A 261 33.49 -13.29 -13.00
N GLU A 262 32.71 -12.22 -13.20
CA GLU A 262 33.12 -11.11 -14.08
C GLU A 262 33.14 -9.82 -13.26
N GLU A 263 34.33 -9.21 -13.23
CA GLU A 263 34.67 -7.97 -12.55
C GLU A 263 33.95 -6.77 -13.18
N ILE A 264 33.56 -5.81 -12.33
CA ILE A 264 32.98 -4.53 -12.72
C ILE A 264 34.12 -3.50 -12.68
N GLU A 265 34.58 -3.05 -13.84
CA GLU A 265 35.39 -1.84 -13.96
C GLU A 265 34.49 -0.60 -14.07
N ALA A 266 34.87 0.44 -13.32
CA ALA A 266 34.26 1.75 -13.34
C ALA A 266 35.02 2.66 -14.31
N GLU A 267 34.29 3.36 -15.18
CA GLU A 267 34.78 4.61 -15.80
C GLU A 267 33.70 5.70 -15.81
N GLN A 268 34.13 6.90 -15.45
CA GLN A 268 33.39 8.16 -15.47
C GLN A 268 33.57 8.83 -16.84
N GLY A 269 32.57 9.59 -17.32
CA GLY A 269 32.83 10.70 -18.24
C GLY A 269 31.72 11.12 -19.22
N ALA A 270 31.09 12.25 -18.91
CA ALA A 270 30.72 13.38 -19.80
C ALA A 270 29.80 13.20 -21.04
N ALA A 271 28.59 13.75 -20.90
CA ALA A 271 27.96 14.85 -21.66
C ALA A 271 27.86 14.89 -23.21
N GLU A 272 26.66 15.33 -23.63
CA GLU A 272 26.22 15.94 -24.90
C GLU A 272 25.97 15.05 -26.14
N THR A 273 24.70 14.90 -26.51
CA THR A 273 24.05 15.54 -27.68
C THR A 273 22.68 14.90 -27.97
N ALA A 274 21.66 15.74 -28.21
CA ALA A 274 20.34 15.39 -28.76
C ALA A 274 20.28 15.80 -30.26
N PRO A 275 19.13 15.66 -30.97
CA PRO A 275 18.27 14.49 -31.20
C PRO A 275 18.05 14.23 -32.71
N ASP A 276 17.38 13.13 -33.11
CA ASP A 276 16.69 13.06 -34.41
C ASP A 276 15.54 12.02 -34.46
N GLU A 277 14.34 12.58 -34.61
CA GLU A 277 13.08 12.17 -35.28
C GLU A 277 12.50 10.73 -35.22
N SER A 278 11.31 10.63 -34.62
CA SER A 278 10.09 10.13 -35.30
C SER A 278 8.83 10.39 -34.45
N VAL A 279 8.19 11.55 -34.64
CA VAL A 279 6.85 11.85 -34.10
C VAL A 279 6.07 12.64 -35.15
N GLU A 280 5.00 12.07 -35.67
CA GLU A 280 4.00 12.77 -36.50
C GLU A 280 2.64 12.21 -36.07
N ALA A 281 2.11 12.68 -34.93
CA ALA A 281 0.70 12.49 -34.53
C ALA A 281 0.23 13.24 -33.25
N SER A 282 1.05 14.00 -32.52
CA SER A 282 0.63 14.55 -31.19
C SER A 282 0.89 16.03 -30.92
N GLU A 283 1.43 16.79 -31.88
CA GLU A 283 1.87 18.17 -31.63
C GLU A 283 0.72 19.14 -31.27
N ASP A 284 -0.50 18.92 -31.80
CA ASP A 284 -1.63 19.82 -31.54
C ASP A 284 -2.21 19.74 -30.12
N ILE A 285 -1.96 18.66 -29.36
CA ILE A 285 -2.54 18.48 -28.00
C ILE A 285 -1.56 18.93 -26.92
N ASP A 286 -0.24 18.76 -27.15
CA ASP A 286 0.79 19.21 -26.20
C ASP A 286 0.94 20.74 -26.21
N GLU A 287 0.70 21.41 -27.34
CA GLU A 287 0.80 22.88 -27.43
C GLU A 287 -0.35 23.56 -26.65
N GLU A 288 -1.60 23.10 -26.79
CA GLU A 288 -2.75 23.66 -26.04
C GLU A 288 -2.64 23.44 -24.52
N LEU A 289 -2.12 22.29 -24.07
CA LEU A 289 -1.92 22.02 -22.65
C LEU A 289 -0.76 22.83 -22.06
N SER A 290 0.30 23.10 -22.85
CA SER A 290 1.44 23.91 -22.39
C SER A 290 1.06 25.37 -22.15
N GLU A 291 0.27 25.96 -23.04
CA GLU A 291 -0.19 27.35 -22.91
C GLU A 291 -1.13 27.54 -21.71
N GLU A 292 -2.00 26.56 -21.43
CA GLU A 292 -2.90 26.61 -20.26
C GLU A 292 -2.10 26.47 -18.95
N THR A 293 -1.06 25.62 -18.93
CA THR A 293 -0.21 25.46 -17.74
C THR A 293 0.73 26.63 -17.49
N ASP A 294 1.24 27.26 -18.55
CA ASP A 294 2.10 28.43 -18.42
C ASP A 294 1.30 29.66 -17.96
N ALA A 295 0.08 29.85 -18.48
CA ALA A 295 -0.82 30.91 -18.01
C ALA A 295 -1.25 30.71 -16.55
N ALA A 296 -1.48 29.46 -16.12
CA ALA A 296 -1.78 29.15 -14.72
C ALA A 296 -0.57 29.37 -13.80
N ALA A 297 0.64 29.07 -14.26
CA ALA A 297 1.87 29.32 -13.52
C ALA A 297 2.16 30.83 -13.39
N GLU A 298 1.92 31.60 -14.44
CA GLU A 298 2.09 33.06 -14.44
C GLU A 298 1.06 33.73 -13.53
N ALA A 299 -0.20 33.26 -13.52
CA ALA A 299 -1.23 33.75 -12.59
C ALA A 299 -0.92 33.44 -11.11
N ILE A 300 -0.34 32.29 -10.81
CA ILE A 300 0.10 31.94 -9.45
C ILE A 300 1.31 32.78 -9.03
N LEU A 301 2.23 33.08 -9.97
CA LEU A 301 3.37 33.95 -9.69
C LEU A 301 2.92 35.40 -9.44
N ASP A 302 1.97 35.92 -10.21
CA ASP A 302 1.37 37.24 -9.94
C ASP A 302 0.62 37.24 -8.59
N GLU A 303 -0.12 36.17 -8.24
CA GLU A 303 -0.78 36.05 -6.94
C GLU A 303 0.22 35.93 -5.77
N MET A 304 1.40 35.36 -6.01
CA MET A 304 2.49 35.31 -5.03
C MET A 304 3.24 36.64 -4.91
N ASP A 305 3.44 37.39 -6.00
CA ASP A 305 4.05 38.72 -6.00
C ASP A 305 3.12 39.75 -5.32
N ASP A 306 1.80 39.67 -5.52
CA ASP A 306 0.81 40.50 -4.80
C ASP A 306 0.74 40.14 -3.30
N ALA A 307 1.05 38.90 -2.92
CA ALA A 307 1.12 38.48 -1.52
C ALA A 307 2.43 38.88 -0.83
N GLU A 308 3.54 39.03 -1.57
CA GLU A 308 4.81 39.55 -1.02
C GLU A 308 4.83 41.08 -0.92
N ALA A 309 3.98 41.80 -1.68
CA ALA A 309 3.90 43.27 -1.65
C ALA A 309 3.42 43.86 -0.30
N ASP A 310 2.73 43.08 0.54
CA ASP A 310 2.28 43.51 1.89
C ASP A 310 3.30 43.19 3.01
N SER A 311 4.40 42.51 2.67
CA SER A 311 5.41 42.00 3.64
C SER A 311 6.68 42.84 3.72
N ASP A 312 6.92 43.74 2.76
CA ASP A 312 8.13 44.57 2.71
C ASP A 312 8.00 45.84 3.57
N LEU A 313 8.47 45.76 4.82
CA LEU A 313 8.61 46.90 5.74
C LEU A 313 9.53 48.02 5.21
N THR A 314 10.37 47.70 4.23
CA THR A 314 11.27 48.64 3.54
C THR A 314 10.52 49.60 2.61
N ALA A 315 9.25 49.34 2.29
CA ALA A 315 8.40 50.25 1.54
C ALA A 315 8.04 51.52 2.34
N ILE A 316 8.10 51.46 3.68
CA ILE A 316 7.75 52.58 4.57
C ILE A 316 8.81 53.69 4.44
N ASP A 317 8.37 54.93 4.19
CA ASP A 317 9.27 56.07 4.01
C ASP A 317 10.23 56.25 5.20
N GLY A 318 11.52 56.12 4.92
CA GLY A 318 12.60 56.22 5.89
C GLY A 318 13.03 54.90 6.56
N VAL A 319 12.31 53.79 6.39
CA VAL A 319 12.73 52.47 6.87
C VAL A 319 13.69 51.86 5.85
N GLY A 320 14.99 51.90 6.15
CA GLY A 320 16.00 51.13 5.41
C GLY A 320 16.14 49.71 5.97
N ASP A 321 16.90 48.85 5.29
CA ASP A 321 17.05 47.41 5.60
C ASP A 321 17.37 47.16 7.08
N ALA A 322 18.35 47.89 7.63
CA ALA A 322 18.77 47.73 9.03
C ALA A 322 17.68 48.06 10.07
N LYS A 323 16.69 48.88 9.71
CA LYS A 323 15.55 49.21 10.58
C LYS A 323 14.36 48.29 10.35
N ALA A 324 14.19 47.80 9.12
CA ALA A 324 13.22 46.74 8.84
C ALA A 324 13.57 45.49 9.64
N ASP A 325 14.84 45.08 9.65
CA ASP A 325 15.32 43.96 10.47
C ASP A 325 15.06 44.17 11.97
N ALA A 326 15.30 45.39 12.48
CA ALA A 326 15.07 45.72 13.89
C ALA A 326 13.57 45.70 14.27
N LEU A 327 12.67 46.03 13.34
CA LEU A 327 11.22 45.94 13.54
C LEU A 327 10.75 44.48 13.51
N VAL A 328 11.32 43.65 12.64
CA VAL A 328 11.07 42.20 12.60
C VAL A 328 11.54 41.54 13.89
N GLU A 329 12.74 41.88 14.38
CA GLU A 329 13.25 41.39 15.67
C GLU A 329 12.40 41.84 16.87
N ALA A 330 11.74 43.00 16.76
CA ALA A 330 10.78 43.50 17.74
C ALA A 330 9.36 42.87 17.59
N GLY A 331 9.13 42.02 16.58
CA GLY A 331 7.89 41.28 16.37
C GLY A 331 6.87 41.96 15.45
N PHE A 332 7.27 42.98 14.69
CA PHE A 332 6.44 43.63 13.67
C PHE A 332 6.82 43.10 12.29
N GLU A 333 6.17 42.02 11.86
CA GLU A 333 6.52 41.29 10.62
C GLU A 333 5.84 41.84 9.36
N SER A 334 4.92 42.81 9.47
CA SER A 334 4.20 43.38 8.33
C SER A 334 3.85 44.86 8.51
N VAL A 335 3.57 45.55 7.40
CA VAL A 335 3.14 46.97 7.41
C VAL A 335 1.85 47.13 8.23
N ALA A 336 0.96 46.14 8.18
CA ALA A 336 -0.25 46.08 9.00
C ALA A 336 0.05 45.98 10.52
N ALA A 337 1.07 45.22 10.90
CA ALA A 337 1.50 45.11 12.30
C ALA A 337 2.09 46.44 12.82
N VAL A 338 2.87 47.14 11.99
CA VAL A 338 3.41 48.47 12.31
C VAL A 338 2.30 49.52 12.45
N ARG A 339 1.27 49.48 11.59
CA ARG A 339 0.11 50.37 11.68
C ARG A 339 -0.73 50.16 12.94
N ALA A 340 -0.85 48.91 13.41
CA ALA A 340 -1.62 48.56 14.61
C ALA A 340 -0.88 48.88 15.92
N ALA A 341 0.44 49.04 15.89
CA ALA A 341 1.29 49.29 17.05
C ALA A 341 1.17 50.74 17.58
N SER A 342 1.43 50.93 18.87
CA SER A 342 1.53 52.29 19.43
C SER A 342 2.90 52.92 19.12
N GLU A 343 2.97 54.26 19.11
CA GLU A 343 4.24 54.97 18.87
C GLU A 343 5.30 54.65 19.92
N ASP A 344 4.87 54.36 21.14
CA ASP A 344 5.75 53.95 22.23
C ASP A 344 6.33 52.55 21.97
N ASP A 345 5.53 51.60 21.48
CA ASP A 345 5.98 50.24 21.16
C ASP A 345 6.98 50.22 19.99
N LEU A 346 6.77 51.07 18.97
CA LEU A 346 7.69 51.22 17.84
C LEU A 346 9.00 51.92 18.24
N ALA A 347 8.96 52.80 19.25
CA ALA A 347 10.14 53.50 19.73
C ALA A 347 11.08 52.61 20.55
N GLU A 348 10.60 51.47 21.05
CA GLU A 348 11.40 50.45 21.75
C GLU A 348 12.28 49.62 20.81
N ALA A 349 11.97 49.59 19.51
CA ALA A 349 12.79 48.91 18.50
C ALA A 349 14.16 49.60 18.33
N GLU A 350 15.20 48.80 18.15
CA GLU A 350 16.59 49.27 18.11
C GLU A 350 16.80 50.23 16.92
N GLY A 351 17.18 51.49 17.21
CA GLY A 351 17.49 52.48 16.17
C GLY A 351 16.30 53.24 15.56
N VAL A 352 15.07 52.99 16.02
CA VAL A 352 13.86 53.77 15.66
C VAL A 352 13.77 54.99 16.58
N GLY A 353 13.52 54.81 17.88
CA GLY A 353 13.35 55.93 18.82
C GLY A 353 12.12 56.82 18.52
N PRO A 354 11.77 57.74 19.43
CA PRO A 354 10.44 58.38 19.42
C PRO A 354 10.19 59.31 18.21
N ALA A 355 11.23 60.03 17.76
CA ALA A 355 11.10 60.94 16.62
C ALA A 355 11.01 60.23 15.25
N PHE A 356 11.38 58.95 15.21
CA PHE A 356 11.33 58.13 13.99
C PHE A 356 10.11 57.23 13.98
N ALA A 357 9.65 56.74 15.15
CA ALA A 357 8.41 55.99 15.31
C ALA A 357 7.20 56.75 14.75
N GLU A 358 7.11 58.06 15.02
CA GLU A 358 6.07 58.94 14.45
C GLU A 358 6.10 58.94 12.91
N ARG A 359 7.30 59.01 12.31
CA ARG A 359 7.48 59.01 10.84
C ARG A 359 7.17 57.66 10.20
N ILE A 360 7.60 56.56 10.83
CA ILE A 360 7.31 55.20 10.36
C ILE A 360 5.80 54.97 10.35
N LYS A 361 5.11 55.44 11.39
CA LYS A 361 3.66 55.30 11.51
C LYS A 361 2.92 56.13 10.45
N GLU A 362 3.34 57.37 10.20
CA GLU A 362 2.82 58.20 9.12
C GLU A 362 3.05 57.55 7.74
N GLY A 363 4.26 57.03 7.50
CA GLY A 363 4.58 56.32 6.25
C GLY A 363 3.82 54.99 6.05
N ALA A 364 3.55 54.26 7.14
CA ALA A 364 2.73 53.04 7.10
C ALA A 364 1.23 53.36 6.88
N GLU A 365 0.76 54.53 7.32
CA GLU A 365 -0.59 55.01 7.03
C GLU A 365 -0.77 55.38 5.56
N ASP A 366 0.25 55.96 4.91
CA ASP A 366 0.23 56.37 3.51
C ASP A 366 0.26 55.19 2.51
N LEU A 367 0.97 54.10 2.83
CA LEU A 367 1.08 52.92 1.94
C LEU A 367 -0.22 52.13 1.84
N GLY A 368 -0.97 52.01 2.93
CA GLY A 368 -2.24 51.27 2.95
C GLY A 368 -3.44 52.14 2.58
N GLY A 369 -3.27 53.16 1.72
CA GLY A 369 -4.32 54.08 1.24
C GLY A 369 -5.07 53.59 -0.01
N GLY A 370 -4.77 52.39 -0.49
CA GLY A 370 -5.43 51.76 -1.63
C GLY A 370 -6.33 50.60 -1.23
N ASP A 371 -7.45 50.86 -0.54
CA ASP A 371 -8.70 50.14 -0.79
C ASP A 371 -9.87 50.71 0.02
N ALA A 372 -10.89 51.15 -0.71
CA ALA A 372 -12.28 51.28 -0.29
C ALA A 372 -13.17 50.89 -1.48
#